data_AF-A0A6A3XZP5-F1
#
_entry.id   AF-A0A6A3XZP5-F1
#
_cell.length_a   1.000
_cell.length_b   1.000
_cell.length_c   1.000
_cell.angle_alpha   90.00
_cell.angle_beta   90.00
_cell.angle_gamma   90.00
#
_symmetry.space_group_name_H-M   'P 1'
#
loop_
_entity.id
_entity.type
_entity.pdbx_description
1 polymer ?
#
loop_
_entity_poly.entity_id
_entity_poly.type
_entity_poly.pdbx_seq_one_letter_code
_entity_poly.pdbx_strand_id
1 'polypeptide(L)'
;MVAAFNDEDFSADKAGRKSVTRGLITVGDMAVPWVCRKQSGVGLFIMEAEYTAASVMATELLDVCQLVGELRIEYSSPMSLRVDNQAALKPLDGEGSSSKAKNTDVRIKFVGAFTKRNVFTLEYLKARRCL
;
A
#
# COMPACT_ATOMS: atom_id res chain seq x y z
N MET A 1 -10.30 -11.46 -10.10
CA MET A 1 -10.13 -10.66 -8.85
C MET A 1 -8.74 -10.08 -8.86
N VAL A 2 -8.56 -8.78 -8.57
CA VAL A 2 -7.22 -8.17 -8.45
C VAL A 2 -6.98 -7.82 -6.99
N ALA A 3 -5.86 -8.26 -6.44
CA ALA A 3 -5.49 -7.99 -5.05
C ALA A 3 -4.02 -7.59 -4.94
N ALA A 4 -3.72 -6.62 -4.09
CA ALA A 4 -2.38 -6.21 -3.73
C ALA A 4 -2.11 -6.60 -2.27
N PHE A 5 -0.90 -7.08 -1.99
CA PHE A 5 -0.41 -7.42 -0.67
C PHE A 5 0.79 -6.55 -0.34
N ASN A 6 0.82 -5.99 0.86
CA ASN A 6 1.91 -5.18 1.38
C ASN A 6 2.52 -5.83 2.62
N ASP A 7 3.84 -5.78 2.71
CA ASP A 7 4.67 -6.17 3.84
C ASP A 7 5.77 -5.11 4.01
N GLU A 8 5.90 -4.54 5.20
CA GLU A 8 6.88 -3.49 5.50
C GLU A 8 7.85 -3.93 6.58
N ASP A 9 9.15 -3.84 6.27
CA ASP A 9 10.21 -4.12 7.24
C ASP A 9 10.86 -2.82 7.72
N PHE A 10 10.43 -2.38 8.89
CA PHE A 10 10.83 -1.11 9.48
C PHE A 10 12.30 -1.08 9.86
N SER A 11 13.03 -0.08 9.34
CA SER A 11 14.46 0.11 9.62
C SER A 11 15.35 -1.10 9.27
N ALA A 12 14.91 -1.91 8.31
CA ALA A 12 15.61 -3.12 7.85
C ALA A 12 17.04 -2.83 7.34
N ASP A 13 17.27 -1.66 6.75
CA ASP A 13 18.60 -1.25 6.32
C ASP A 13 19.49 -0.87 7.51
N LYS A 14 20.46 -1.72 7.84
CA LYS A 14 21.37 -1.50 8.97
C LYS A 14 22.28 -0.27 8.79
N ALA A 15 22.57 0.14 7.56
CA ALA A 15 23.49 1.24 7.28
C ALA A 15 22.77 2.61 7.32
N GLY A 16 21.61 2.72 6.66
CA GLY A 16 20.85 3.97 6.55
C GLY A 16 19.59 4.04 7.41
N ARG A 17 19.25 2.97 8.15
CA ARG A 17 18.02 2.82 8.95
C ARG A 17 16.73 3.03 8.17
N LYS A 18 16.78 2.83 6.86
CA LYS A 18 15.65 2.96 5.94
C LYS A 18 14.80 1.70 5.95
N SER A 19 13.50 1.92 5.89
CA SER A 19 12.49 0.88 5.71
C SER A 19 12.53 0.25 4.33
N VAL A 20 12.05 -0.99 4.22
CA VAL A 20 11.87 -1.69 2.94
C VAL A 20 10.41 -2.06 2.77
N THR A 21 9.81 -1.56 1.69
CA THR A 21 8.47 -1.95 1.26
C THR A 21 8.58 -3.17 0.35
N ARG A 22 7.82 -4.20 0.67
CA ARG A 22 7.66 -5.39 -0.15
C ARG A 22 6.18 -5.56 -0.47
N GLY A 23 5.89 -6.02 -1.67
CA GLY A 23 4.52 -6.32 -2.02
C GLY A 23 4.37 -7.12 -3.28
N LEU A 24 3.17 -7.64 -3.46
CA LEU A 24 2.79 -8.56 -4.52
C LEU A 24 1.42 -8.16 -5.03
N ILE A 25 1.22 -8.16 -6.34
CA ILE A 25 -0.10 -7.97 -6.94
C ILE A 25 -0.48 -9.25 -7.68
N THR A 26 -1.70 -9.70 -7.45
CA THR A 26 -2.28 -10.88 -8.11
C THR A 26 -3.44 -10.47 -9.00
N VAL A 27 -3.53 -11.06 -10.19
CA VAL A 27 -4.66 -10.99 -11.11
C VAL A 27 -5.22 -12.39 -11.26
N GLY A 28 -6.40 -12.63 -10.68
CA GLY A 28 -6.90 -13.99 -10.43
C GLY A 28 -6.00 -14.69 -9.41
N ASP A 29 -5.55 -15.90 -9.75
CA ASP A 29 -4.63 -16.71 -8.94
C ASP A 29 -3.16 -16.56 -9.38
N MET A 30 -2.87 -15.64 -10.31
CA MET A 30 -1.53 -15.42 -10.83
C MET A 30 -0.89 -14.17 -10.22
N ALA A 31 0.34 -14.31 -9.74
CA ALA A 31 1.21 -13.18 -9.40
C ALA A 31 1.66 -12.47 -10.68
N VAL A 32 1.50 -11.15 -10.74
CA VAL A 32 1.88 -10.34 -11.92
C VAL A 32 3.15 -9.53 -11.61
N PRO A 33 3.10 -8.38 -10.90
CA PRO A 33 4.32 -7.75 -10.40
C PRO A 33 4.58 -8.07 -8.92
N TRP A 34 5.87 -8.16 -8.58
CA TRP A 34 6.37 -8.00 -7.21
C TRP A 34 7.13 -6.68 -7.08
N VAL A 35 7.07 -6.04 -5.92
CA VAL A 35 7.90 -4.88 -5.58
C VAL A 35 8.71 -5.18 -4.33
N CYS A 36 9.98 -4.78 -4.35
CA CYS A 36 10.87 -4.76 -3.19
C CYS A 36 11.65 -3.45 -3.27
N ARG A 37 11.17 -2.41 -2.59
CA ARG A 37 11.68 -1.05 -2.70
C ARG A 37 12.13 -0.53 -1.35
N LYS A 38 13.41 -0.15 -1.28
CA LYS A 38 13.93 0.62 -0.16
C LYS A 38 13.30 2.01 -0.17
N GLN A 39 12.75 2.43 0.97
CA GLN A 39 12.13 3.75 1.09
C GLN A 39 13.20 4.85 0.95
N SER A 40 12.85 5.94 0.26
CA SER A 40 13.82 7.00 -0.02
C SER A 40 14.21 7.76 1.26
N GLY A 41 13.24 7.98 2.15
CA GLY A 41 13.43 8.59 3.47
C GLY A 41 13.61 7.57 4.59
N VAL A 42 14.12 8.05 5.72
CA VAL A 42 14.10 7.32 6.99
C VAL A 42 12.82 7.73 7.71
N GLY A 43 11.88 6.79 7.89
CA GLY A 43 10.70 7.02 8.70
C GLY A 43 11.08 7.10 10.17
N LEU A 44 10.57 8.09 10.89
CA LEU A 44 10.80 8.21 12.33
C LEU A 44 9.84 7.32 13.12
N PHE A 45 8.75 6.91 12.48
CA PHE A 45 7.73 6.05 13.07
C PHE A 45 7.36 4.92 12.11
N ILE A 46 7.04 3.75 12.66
CA ILE A 46 6.53 2.59 11.90
C ILE A 46 5.33 3.01 11.03
N MET A 47 4.42 3.82 11.58
CA MET A 47 3.26 4.35 10.85
C MET A 47 3.65 5.07 9.55
N GLU A 48 4.73 5.86 9.53
CA GLU A 48 5.15 6.59 8.33
C GLU A 48 5.67 5.64 7.24
N ALA A 49 6.40 4.60 7.66
CA ALA A 49 6.91 3.60 6.75
C ALA A 49 5.77 2.76 6.16
N GLU A 50 4.78 2.40 6.97
CA GLU A 50 3.57 1.70 6.55
C GLU A 50 2.74 2.49 5.53
N TYR A 51 2.52 3.79 5.77
CA TYR A 51 1.82 4.63 4.79
C TYR A 51 2.62 4.82 3.51
N THR A 52 3.94 4.88 3.63
CA THR A 52 4.83 4.90 2.47
C THR A 52 4.66 3.62 1.67
N ALA A 53 4.64 2.47 2.34
CA ALA A 53 4.44 1.17 1.72
C ALA A 53 3.06 1.04 1.06
N ALA A 54 1.98 1.35 1.78
CA ALA A 54 0.61 1.33 1.28
C ALA A 54 0.40 2.27 0.08
N SER A 55 1.00 3.47 0.10
CA SER A 55 0.91 4.39 -1.04
C SER A 55 1.63 3.88 -2.29
N VAL A 56 2.79 3.22 -2.12
CA VAL A 56 3.50 2.57 -3.23
C VAL A 56 2.64 1.45 -3.80
N MET A 57 2.12 0.57 -2.95
CA MET A 57 1.27 -0.54 -3.40
C MET A 57 -0.04 -0.07 -4.04
N ALA A 58 -0.63 1.02 -3.56
CA ALA A 58 -1.80 1.62 -4.19
C ALA A 58 -1.49 2.14 -5.60
N THR A 59 -0.32 2.77 -5.82
CA THR A 59 0.10 3.20 -7.16
C THR A 59 0.30 2.00 -8.09
N GLU A 60 1.06 1.00 -7.66
CA GLU A 60 1.30 -0.21 -8.47
C GLU A 60 -0.01 -0.95 -8.80
N LEU A 61 -0.97 -0.98 -7.86
CA LEU A 61 -2.29 -1.57 -8.08
C LEU A 61 -3.09 -0.82 -9.14
N LEU A 62 -3.05 0.52 -9.13
CA LEU A 62 -3.70 1.34 -10.14
C LEU A 62 -3.06 1.13 -11.52
N ASP A 63 -1.74 1.05 -11.59
CA ASP A 63 -1.00 0.82 -12.84
C ASP A 63 -1.34 -0.56 -13.43
N VAL A 64 -1.39 -1.61 -12.60
CA VAL A 64 -1.82 -2.94 -13.03
C VAL A 64 -3.26 -2.91 -13.53
N CYS A 65 -4.17 -2.20 -12.85
CA CYS A 65 -5.55 -2.13 -13.30
C CYS A 65 -5.72 -1.37 -14.61
N GLN A 66 -4.95 -0.30 -14.81
CA GLN A 66 -4.91 0.37 -16.10
C GLN A 66 -4.44 -0.60 -17.19
N LEU A 67 -3.36 -1.33 -16.96
CA LEU A 67 -2.83 -2.31 -17.91
C LEU A 67 -3.83 -3.44 -18.22
N VAL A 68 -4.46 -4.01 -17.20
CA VAL A 68 -5.49 -5.05 -17.34
C VAL A 68 -6.70 -4.53 -18.13
N GLY A 69 -7.10 -3.28 -17.90
CA GLY A 69 -8.15 -2.60 -18.65
C GLY A 69 -7.79 -2.36 -20.12
N GLU A 70 -6.55 -1.96 -20.41
CA GLU A 70 -6.04 -1.82 -21.79
C GLU A 70 -6.04 -3.16 -22.55
N LEU A 71 -5.75 -4.26 -21.84
CA LEU A 71 -5.83 -5.63 -22.36
C LEU A 71 -7.27 -6.16 -22.48
N ARG A 72 -8.28 -5.36 -22.10
CA ARG A 72 -9.71 -5.75 -22.08
C ARG A 72 -10.00 -6.99 -21.23
N ILE A 73 -9.20 -7.21 -20.20
CA ILE A 73 -9.42 -8.28 -19.23
C ILE A 73 -10.38 -7.73 -18.17
N GLU A 74 -11.47 -8.44 -17.92
CA GLU A 74 -12.42 -8.05 -16.88
C GLU A 74 -11.82 -8.26 -15.49
N TYR A 75 -12.01 -7.28 -14.61
CA TYR A 75 -11.63 -7.37 -13.21
C TYR A 75 -12.73 -6.85 -12.28
N SER A 76 -12.71 -7.34 -11.04
CA SER A 76 -13.67 -6.93 -10.01
C SER A 76 -13.26 -5.59 -9.40
N SER A 77 -14.22 -4.68 -9.27
CA SER A 77 -14.09 -3.44 -8.51
C SER A 77 -15.06 -3.44 -7.31
N PRO A 78 -14.65 -2.98 -6.11
CA PRO A 78 -13.31 -2.50 -5.77
C PRO A 78 -12.28 -3.64 -5.71
N MET A 79 -11.02 -3.31 -5.98
CA MET A 79 -9.89 -4.22 -5.76
C MET A 79 -9.53 -4.28 -4.26
N SER A 80 -8.84 -5.32 -3.81
CA SER A 80 -8.39 -5.38 -2.41
C SER A 80 -6.92 -4.95 -2.27
N LEU A 81 -6.64 -3.93 -1.49
CA LEU A 81 -5.29 -3.57 -1.02
C LEU A 81 -5.13 -4.06 0.42
N ARG A 82 -4.28 -5.08 0.60
CA ARG A 82 -4.11 -5.81 1.85
C ARG A 82 -2.84 -5.34 2.54
N VAL A 83 -2.98 -4.86 3.76
CA VAL A 83 -1.88 -4.31 4.57
C VAL A 83 -1.77 -5.12 5.86
N ASP A 84 -0.54 -5.37 6.28
CA ASP A 84 -0.19 -6.20 7.44
C ASP A 84 -0.16 -5.45 8.77
N ASN A 85 -0.42 -4.13 8.75
CA ASN A 85 -0.46 -3.29 9.92
C ASN A 85 -1.75 -2.47 10.03
N GLN A 86 -2.48 -2.68 11.14
CA GLN A 86 -3.71 -1.96 11.45
C GLN A 86 -3.48 -0.44 11.63
N ALA A 87 -2.24 -0.02 11.91
CA ALA A 87 -1.90 1.40 12.00
C ALA A 87 -2.15 2.14 10.68
N ALA A 88 -2.09 1.46 9.52
CA ALA A 88 -2.37 2.04 8.22
C ALA A 88 -3.88 2.27 7.97
N LEU A 89 -4.76 1.60 8.72
CA LEU A 89 -6.21 1.77 8.61
C LEU A 89 -6.74 2.97 9.41
N LYS A 90 -6.16 3.26 10.58
CA LYS A 90 -6.73 4.20 11.56
C LYS A 90 -6.82 5.66 11.08
N PRO A 91 -5.77 6.27 10.51
CA PRO A 91 -5.83 7.63 9.94
C PRO A 91 -6.79 7.84 8.75
N LEU A 92 -7.32 6.80 8.13
CA LEU A 92 -8.34 6.97 7.07
C LEU A 92 -9.69 7.40 7.65
N ASP A 93 -9.93 7.09 8.93
CA ASP A 93 -11.19 7.32 9.64
C ASP A 93 -11.23 8.65 10.42
N GLY A 94 -10.11 9.37 10.53
CA GLY A 94 -10.01 10.58 11.36
C GLY A 94 -9.34 11.77 10.67
N GLU A 95 -9.96 12.96 10.77
CA GLU A 95 -9.36 14.27 10.44
C GLU A 95 -8.23 14.67 11.41
N GLY A 96 -7.28 13.76 11.69
CA GLY A 96 -6.17 13.98 12.59
C GLY A 96 -4.92 14.46 11.86
N SER A 97 -4.91 15.68 11.33
CA SER A 97 -3.68 16.25 10.75
C SER A 97 -2.68 16.60 11.87
N SER A 98 -1.67 15.78 12.08
CA SER A 98 -0.47 16.22 12.79
C SER A 98 0.43 16.98 11.80
N SER A 99 0.69 18.24 12.09
CA SER A 99 1.47 19.20 11.28
C SER A 99 2.94 18.83 11.00
N LYS A 100 3.38 17.61 11.35
CA LYS A 100 4.82 17.25 11.44
C LYS A 100 5.41 16.51 10.23
N ALA A 101 4.62 15.99 9.28
CA ALA A 101 5.18 15.36 8.08
C ALA A 101 4.28 15.51 6.84
N LYS A 102 4.48 16.61 6.07
CA LYS A 102 3.72 16.90 4.84
C LYS A 102 3.71 15.74 3.83
N ASN A 103 4.81 14.99 3.72
CA ASN A 103 4.92 13.84 2.81
C ASN A 103 4.00 12.68 3.22
N THR A 104 3.94 12.37 4.52
CA THR A 104 3.07 11.33 5.06
C THR A 104 1.59 11.72 4.90
N ASP A 105 1.24 12.98 5.17
CA ASP A 105 -0.13 13.49 4.99
C ASP A 105 -0.62 13.35 3.53
N VAL A 106 0.23 13.68 2.55
CA VAL A 106 -0.08 13.51 1.13
C VAL A 106 -0.35 12.04 0.79
N ARG A 107 0.44 11.11 1.33
CA ARG A 107 0.27 9.67 1.09
C ARG A 107 -1.00 9.11 1.72
N ILE A 108 -1.31 9.53 2.95
CA ILE A 108 -2.57 9.17 3.63
C ILE A 108 -3.77 9.67 2.82
N LYS A 109 -3.74 10.95 2.41
CA LYS A 109 -4.81 11.55 1.60
C LYS A 109 -4.95 10.88 0.23
N PHE A 110 -3.83 10.53 -0.41
CA PHE A 110 -3.81 9.81 -1.67
C PHE A 110 -4.56 8.48 -1.53
N VAL A 111 -4.10 7.61 -0.61
CA VAL A 111 -4.72 6.30 -0.37
C VAL A 111 -6.20 6.47 0.00
N GLY A 112 -6.50 7.36 0.94
CA GLY A 112 -7.88 7.61 1.38
C GLY A 112 -8.82 8.16 0.32
N ALA A 113 -8.32 8.98 -0.62
CA ALA A 113 -9.14 9.47 -1.72
C ALA A 113 -9.59 8.34 -2.66
N PHE A 114 -8.71 7.36 -2.93
CA PHE A 114 -9.06 6.21 -3.77
C PHE A 114 -9.95 5.20 -3.04
N THR A 115 -9.77 5.01 -1.73
CA THR A 115 -10.71 4.22 -0.92
C THR A 115 -12.10 4.85 -0.90
N LYS A 116 -12.21 6.18 -0.71
CA LYS A 116 -13.50 6.91 -0.74
C LYS A 116 -14.20 6.86 -2.09
N ARG A 117 -13.44 6.78 -3.19
CA ARG A 117 -13.96 6.60 -4.55
C ARG A 117 -14.33 5.15 -4.87
N ASN A 118 -14.17 4.24 -3.92
CA ASN A 118 -14.43 2.81 -4.08
C ASN A 118 -13.62 2.19 -5.24
N VAL A 119 -12.39 2.68 -5.46
CA VAL A 119 -11.48 2.09 -6.46
C VAL A 119 -10.81 0.84 -5.90
N PHE A 120 -10.39 0.89 -4.64
CA PHE A 120 -9.95 -0.27 -3.87
C PHE A 120 -10.43 -0.18 -2.42
N THR A 121 -10.56 -1.33 -1.76
CA THR A 121 -10.78 -1.47 -0.33
C THR A 121 -9.45 -1.69 0.38
N LEU A 122 -9.26 -1.05 1.53
CA LEU A 122 -8.12 -1.35 2.39
C LEU A 122 -8.51 -2.43 3.40
N GLU A 123 -7.80 -3.55 3.38
CA GLU A 123 -8.06 -4.70 4.24
C GLU A 123 -6.84 -5.00 5.11
N TYR A 124 -7.05 -5.23 6.39
CA TYR A 124 -5.97 -5.72 7.25
C TYR A 124 -5.84 -7.24 7.14
N LEU A 125 -4.63 -7.71 6.86
CA LEU A 125 -4.29 -9.14 6.85
C LEU A 125 -3.06 -9.41 7.69
N LYS A 126 -3.21 -10.22 8.73
CA LYS A 126 -2.10 -10.63 9.57
C LYS A 126 -1.03 -11.36 8.73
N ALA A 127 0.23 -10.95 8.84
CA ALA A 127 1.39 -11.39 8.06
C ALA A 127 1.54 -12.91 7.79
N ARG A 128 0.94 -13.80 8.60
CA ARG A 128 0.93 -15.25 8.37
C ARG A 128 0.03 -15.73 7.20
N ARG A 129 -0.72 -14.83 6.56
CA ARG A 129 -1.66 -15.15 5.46
C ARG A 129 -1.41 -14.36 4.17
N CYS A 130 -0.31 -13.62 4.09
CA CYS A 130 0.00 -12.77 2.92
C CYS A 130 0.71 -13.53 1.78
N LEU A 131 1.09 -14.80 1.99
CA LEU A 131 1.64 -15.73 1.01
C LEU A 131 1.03 -17.13 1.20
#